data_AF-A0A0A9W2A2-F1
#
_entry.id   AF-A0A0A9W2A2-F1
#
_cell.length_a   1.000
_cell.length_b   1.000
_cell.length_c   1.000
_cell.angle_alpha   90.00
_cell.angle_beta   90.00
_cell.angle_gamma   90.00
#
_symmetry.space_group_name_H-M   'P 1'
#
loop_
_entity.id
_entity.type
_entity.pdbx_description
1 polymer ?
#
loop_
_entity_poly.entity_id
_entity_poly.type
_entity_poly.pdbx_seq_one_letter_code
_entity_poly.pdbx_strand_id
1 'polypeptide(L)'
;SPYGTPLAMLYVDAAEEMGYPNVDVDGESQVGFQIHRGPIRNGMRCSTGRGYIRPIRNRTNLHVAEGAFVTKINLDSTKTVTGVTFTRNGVTTTIKAKNEVILS
;
A
#
# COMPACT_ATOMS: atom_id res chain seq x y z
N SER A 1 7.31 -16.38 5.50
CA SER A 1 7.36 -17.03 4.17
C SER A 1 7.54 -18.51 4.40
N PRO A 2 6.90 -19.43 3.66
CA PRO A 2 7.19 -20.87 3.82
C PRO A 2 8.62 -21.23 3.37
N TYR A 3 9.31 -20.31 2.71
CA TYR A 3 10.69 -20.45 2.26
C TYR A 3 11.61 -19.67 3.21
N GLY A 4 12.48 -20.40 3.90
CA GLY A 4 13.56 -19.86 4.72
C GLY A 4 14.77 -20.78 4.60
N THR A 5 15.94 -20.21 4.32
CA THR A 5 17.20 -20.96 4.33
C THR A 5 17.72 -21.08 5.76
N PRO A 6 18.30 -22.23 6.17
CA PRO A 6 18.99 -22.34 7.46
C PRO A 6 20.08 -21.27 7.65
N LEU A 7 20.67 -20.77 6.55
CA LEU A 7 21.66 -19.68 6.59
C LEU A 7 21.12 -18.38 7.19
N ALA A 8 19.80 -18.15 7.14
CA ALA A 8 19.22 -16.92 7.66
C ALA A 8 19.32 -16.82 9.19
N MET A 9 19.20 -17.95 9.90
CA MET A 9 19.42 -18.00 11.35
C MET A 9 20.91 -17.82 11.68
N LEU A 10 21.79 -18.57 10.99
CA LEU A 10 23.24 -18.48 11.20
C LEU A 10 23.79 -17.07 11.00
N TYR A 11 23.19 -16.29 10.10
CA TYR A 11 23.58 -14.90 9.88
C TYR A 11 23.24 -13.99 11.07
N VAL A 12 22.11 -14.22 11.74
CA VAL A 12 21.73 -13.49 12.95
C VAL A 12 22.62 -13.93 14.11
N ASP A 13 22.84 -15.23 14.27
CA ASP A 13 23.69 -15.79 15.33
C ASP A 13 25.13 -15.22 15.23
N ALA A 14 25.71 -15.18 14.03
CA ALA A 14 27.04 -14.60 13.81
C ALA A 14 27.10 -13.10 14.14
N ALA A 15 26.01 -12.35 13.93
CA ALA A 15 25.95 -10.94 14.29
C ALA A 15 25.91 -10.74 15.81
N GLU A 16 25.19 -11.61 16.53
CA GLU A 16 25.19 -11.62 17.99
C GLU A 16 26.58 -11.95 18.56
N GLU A 17 27.31 -12.91 17.97
CA GLU A 17 28.71 -13.20 18.34
C GLU A 17 29.64 -11.99 18.14
N MET A 18 29.34 -11.12 17.16
CA MET A 18 30.06 -9.86 16.93
C MET A 18 29.61 -8.71 17.83
N GLY A 19 28.64 -8.94 18.72
CA GLY A 19 28.13 -7.94 19.67
C GLY A 19 27.00 -7.07 19.12
N TYR A 20 26.42 -7.41 17.97
CA TYR A 20 25.24 -6.71 17.45
C TYR A 20 23.95 -7.38 17.93
N PRO A 21 22.96 -6.62 18.42
CA PRO A 21 21.73 -7.19 18.91
C PRO A 21 20.85 -7.72 17.78
N ASN A 22 20.13 -8.81 18.05
CA ASN A 22 18.95 -9.18 17.27
C ASN A 22 17.78 -8.25 17.65
N VAL A 23 17.21 -7.56 16.67
CA VAL A 23 16.22 -6.49 16.90
C VAL A 23 14.98 -6.66 16.06
N ASP A 24 13.85 -6.17 16.57
CA ASP A 24 12.69 -5.92 15.72
C ASP A 24 12.89 -4.57 14.99
N VAL A 25 13.07 -4.60 13.67
CA VAL A 25 13.25 -3.35 12.90
C VAL A 25 11.99 -2.50 12.82
N ASP A 26 10.82 -3.07 13.14
CA ASP A 26 9.58 -2.31 13.26
C ASP A 26 9.41 -1.75 14.69
N GLY A 27 10.34 -2.08 15.60
CA GLY A 27 10.37 -1.63 16.98
C GLY A 27 11.08 -0.28 17.18
N GLU A 28 11.36 0.03 18.44
CA GLU A 28 11.95 1.30 18.88
C GLU A 28 13.34 1.56 18.27
N SER A 29 14.16 0.51 18.13
CA SER A 29 15.53 0.60 17.60
C SER A 29 15.70 -0.30 16.38
N GLN A 30 16.22 0.28 15.30
CA GLN A 30 16.48 -0.41 14.04
C GLN A 30 17.95 -0.80 13.85
N VAL A 31 18.83 -0.42 14.79
CA VAL A 31 20.26 -0.73 14.73
C VAL A 31 20.49 -2.12 15.30
N GLY A 32 20.62 -3.10 14.41
CA GLY A 32 20.84 -4.50 14.76
C GLY A 32 20.59 -5.41 13.56
N PHE A 33 20.42 -6.69 13.83
CA PHE A 33 20.20 -7.72 12.81
C PHE A 33 18.88 -8.43 13.06
N GLN A 34 18.24 -8.95 12.00
CA GLN A 34 17.11 -9.88 12.13
C GLN A 34 16.81 -10.57 10.79
N ILE A 35 15.94 -11.57 10.85
CA ILE A 35 15.32 -12.14 9.65
C ILE A 35 14.25 -11.20 9.14
N HIS A 36 14.60 -10.46 8.09
CA HIS A 36 13.70 -9.48 7.49
C HIS A 36 12.40 -10.09 6.94
N ARG A 37 11.29 -9.40 7.17
CA ARG A 37 9.96 -9.75 6.66
C ARG A 37 9.50 -8.69 5.66
N GLY A 38 9.24 -9.11 4.42
CA GLY A 38 8.62 -8.26 3.41
C GLY A 38 7.09 -8.41 3.36
N PRO A 39 6.39 -7.54 2.60
CA PRO A 39 4.96 -7.63 2.36
C PRO A 39 4.62 -8.84 1.48
N ILE A 40 4.63 -10.04 2.09
CA ILE A 40 4.45 -11.33 1.45
C ILE A 40 3.29 -12.06 2.14
N ARG A 41 2.33 -12.54 1.34
CA ARG A 41 1.22 -13.37 1.82
C ARG A 41 1.15 -14.65 0.98
N ASN A 42 1.33 -15.80 1.64
CA ASN A 42 1.38 -17.13 1.02
C ASN A 42 2.47 -17.24 -0.06
N GLY A 43 3.69 -16.80 0.25
CA GLY A 43 4.85 -16.90 -0.65
C GLY A 43 4.82 -15.95 -1.85
N MET A 44 3.81 -15.09 -1.99
CA MET A 44 3.69 -14.13 -3.08
C MET A 44 3.69 -12.69 -2.56
N ARG A 45 4.13 -11.75 -3.41
CA ARG A 45 4.03 -10.31 -3.15
C ARG A 45 2.60 -9.93 -2.79
N CYS A 46 2.44 -9.24 -1.66
CA CYS A 46 1.18 -8.66 -1.21
C CYS A 46 1.17 -7.17 -1.51
N SER A 47 0.67 -6.78 -2.69
CA SER A 47 0.46 -5.37 -3.03
C SER A 47 -0.64 -4.74 -2.16
N THR A 48 -0.70 -3.40 -2.12
CA THR A 48 -1.78 -2.66 -1.43
C THR A 48 -3.16 -3.05 -2.00
N GLY A 49 -3.28 -3.23 -3.32
CA GLY A 49 -4.51 -3.73 -3.93
C GLY A 49 -4.91 -5.14 -3.44
N ARG A 50 -3.94 -6.05 -3.25
CA ARG A 50 -4.17 -7.40 -2.70
C ARG A 50 -4.45 -7.39 -1.20
N GLY A 51 -3.83 -6.48 -0.46
CA GLY A 51 -3.95 -6.33 0.98
C GLY A 51 -5.26 -5.67 1.40
N TYR A 52 -5.62 -4.56 0.76
CA TYR A 52 -6.73 -3.69 1.18
C TYR A 52 -7.97 -3.80 0.29
N ILE A 53 -7.82 -3.73 -1.04
CA ILE A 53 -8.98 -3.61 -1.96
C ILE A 53 -9.62 -4.97 -2.26
N ARG A 54 -8.81 -5.94 -2.71
CA ARG A 54 -9.30 -7.26 -3.15
C ARG A 54 -10.16 -7.99 -2.11
N PRO A 55 -9.85 -7.95 -0.80
CA PRO A 55 -10.68 -8.60 0.22
C PRO A 55 -12.08 -7.97 0.36
N ILE A 56 -12.21 -6.66 0.15
CA ILE A 56 -13.47 -5.91 0.37
C ILE A 56 -14.19 -5.51 -0.91
N ARG A 57 -13.72 -5.97 -2.08
CA ARG A 57 -14.19 -5.56 -3.41
C ARG A 57 -15.69 -5.74 -3.67
N ASN A 58 -16.38 -6.56 -2.89
CA ASN A 58 -17.81 -6.84 -3.05
C ASN A 58 -18.71 -5.92 -2.21
N ARG A 59 -18.13 -4.99 -1.44
CA ARG A 59 -18.92 -4.00 -0.69
C ARG A 59 -19.67 -3.08 -1.65
N THR A 60 -20.98 -2.93 -1.47
CA THR A 60 -21.83 -2.12 -2.36
C THR A 60 -21.53 -0.62 -2.31
N ASN A 61 -20.89 -0.15 -1.24
CA ASN A 61 -20.47 1.24 -1.06
C ASN A 61 -19.02 1.51 -1.50
N LEU A 62 -18.34 0.55 -2.13
CA LEU A 62 -17.00 0.72 -2.69
C LEU A 62 -17.03 0.51 -4.20
N HIS A 63 -16.62 1.54 -4.94
CA HIS A 63 -16.53 1.49 -6.39
C HIS A 63 -15.07 1.70 -6.81
N VAL A 64 -14.54 0.81 -7.64
CA VAL A 64 -13.17 0.89 -8.16
C VAL A 64 -13.24 1.01 -9.68
N ALA A 65 -12.66 2.08 -10.22
CA ALA A 65 -12.58 2.32 -11.66
C ALA A 65 -11.14 2.17 -12.13
N GLU A 66 -10.84 1.04 -12.77
CA GLU A 66 -9.54 0.80 -13.39
C GLU A 66 -9.43 1.52 -14.74
N GLY A 67 -8.21 1.97 -15.07
CA GLY A 67 -7.93 2.70 -16.32
C GLY A 67 -8.57 4.08 -16.39
N ALA A 68 -8.97 4.66 -15.25
CA ALA A 68 -9.55 5.98 -15.13
C ALA A 68 -8.48 6.99 -14.66
N PHE A 69 -7.98 7.82 -15.58
CA PHE A 69 -6.98 8.83 -15.24
C PHE A 69 -7.65 10.16 -14.90
N VAL A 70 -7.51 10.62 -13.65
CA VAL A 70 -8.05 11.91 -13.21
C VAL A 70 -7.24 13.04 -13.86
N THR A 71 -7.92 13.91 -14.61
CA THR A 71 -7.29 15.01 -15.37
C THR A 71 -7.53 16.37 -14.74
N LYS A 72 -8.57 16.51 -13.91
CA LYS A 72 -8.92 17.79 -13.28
C LYS A 72 -9.68 17.63 -11.97
N ILE A 73 -9.39 18.51 -11.02
CA ILE A 73 -10.20 18.75 -9.82
C ILE A 73 -11.16 19.90 -10.12
N ASN A 74 -12.44 19.70 -9.86
CA ASN A 74 -13.48 20.68 -10.17
C ASN A 74 -13.80 21.53 -8.95
N LEU A 75 -13.66 22.84 -9.10
CA LEU A 75 -13.93 23.84 -8.08
C LEU A 75 -15.16 24.65 -8.45
N ASP A 76 -15.95 25.06 -7.47
CA ASP A 76 -16.98 26.08 -7.67
C ASP A 76 -16.40 27.51 -7.58
N SER A 77 -17.27 28.52 -7.68
CA SER A 77 -16.89 29.93 -7.59
C SER A 77 -16.30 30.34 -6.24
N THR A 78 -16.57 29.57 -5.18
CA THR A 78 -16.03 29.80 -3.82
C THR A 78 -14.73 29.04 -3.57
N LYS A 79 -14.20 28.35 -4.59
CA LYS A 79 -13.03 27.45 -4.50
C LYS A 79 -13.28 26.20 -3.65
N THR A 80 -14.54 25.79 -3.48
CA THR A 80 -14.88 24.51 -2.86
C THR A 80 -14.76 23.39 -3.88
N VAL A 81 -14.15 22.26 -3.51
CA VAL A 81 -14.05 21.09 -4.39
C VAL A 81 -15.42 20.43 -4.51
N THR A 82 -15.88 20.25 -5.75
CA THR A 82 -17.19 19.65 -6.06
C THR A 82 -17.08 18.24 -6.65
N GLY A 83 -15.88 17.82 -7.05
CA GLY A 83 -15.61 16.50 -7.63
C GLY A 83 -14.40 16.49 -8.55
N VAL A 84 -14.34 15.50 -9.44
CA VAL A 84 -13.22 15.30 -10.36
C VAL A 84 -13.69 14.97 -11.77
N THR A 85 -12.88 15.32 -12.75
CA THR A 85 -13.01 14.87 -14.14
C THR A 85 -11.89 13.89 -14.44
N PHE A 86 -12.24 12.76 -15.05
CA PHE A 86 -11.28 11.73 -15.46
C PHE A 86 -11.56 11.25 -16.87
N THR A 87 -10.55 10.69 -17.51
CA THR A 87 -10.66 10.02 -18.81
C THR A 87 -10.52 8.52 -18.63
N ARG A 88 -11.44 7.75 -19.22
CA ARG A 88 -11.42 6.28 -19.23
C ARG A 88 -11.82 5.79 -20.60
N ASN A 89 -11.00 4.95 -21.23
CA ASN A 89 -11.22 4.42 -22.58
C ASN A 89 -11.53 5.51 -23.62
N GLY A 90 -10.82 6.65 -23.54
CA GLY A 90 -11.04 7.81 -24.42
C GLY A 90 -12.26 8.67 -24.10
N VAL A 91 -13.09 8.28 -23.13
CA VAL A 91 -14.27 9.04 -22.70
C VAL A 91 -13.95 9.87 -21.47
N THR A 92 -14.19 11.17 -21.54
CA THR A 92 -14.05 12.08 -20.41
C THR A 92 -15.35 12.19 -19.64
N THR A 93 -15.31 11.92 -18.34
CA THR A 93 -16.47 11.92 -17.44
C THR A 93 -16.17 12.75 -16.20
N THR A 94 -17.19 13.45 -15.70
CA THR A 94 -17.14 14.18 -14.43
C THR A 94 -18.00 13.50 -13.38
N ILE A 95 -17.45 13.28 -12.19
CA ILE A 95 -18.17 12.77 -11.01
C ILE A 95 -18.14 13.81 -9.89
N LYS A 96 -19.23 13.90 -9.13
CA LYS A 96 -19.34 14.79 -7.98
C LYS A 96 -18.93 14.06 -6.70
N ALA A 97 -18.28 14.79 -5.79
CA ALA A 97 -17.99 14.34 -4.44
C ALA A 97 -18.90 15.10 -3.46
N LYS A 98 -19.60 14.36 -2.59
CA LYS A 98 -20.49 14.98 -1.58
C LYS A 98 -19.71 15.60 -0.41
N ASN A 99 -18.60 14.95 -0.03
CA ASN A 99 -17.82 15.34 1.14
C ASN A 99 -16.46 15.87 0.70
N GLU A 100 -15.58 14.98 0.23
CA GLU A 100 -14.17 15.30 -0.02
C GLU A 100 -13.63 14.58 -1.26
N VAL A 101 -12.56 15.14 -1.82
CA VAL A 101 -11.71 14.50 -2.82
C VAL A 101 -10.33 14.32 -2.20
N ILE A 102 -9.82 13.09 -2.21
CA ILE A 102 -8.49 12.75 -1.68
C ILE A 102 -7.56 12.49 -2.87
N LEU A 103 -6.43 13.20 -2.93
CA LEU A 103 -5.33 12.92 -3.85
C LEU A 103 -4.30 12.05 -3.12
N SER A 104 -3.85 10.98 -3.78
CA SER A 104 -2.97 9.95 -3.20
C SER A 104 -1.85 9.55 -4.15
#